data_AF-A0A9P5V2L8-F1
#
_entry.id   AF-A0A9P5V2L8-F1
#
_cell.length_a   1.000
_cell.length_b   1.000
_cell.length_c   1.000
_cell.angle_alpha   90.00
_cell.angle_beta   90.00
_cell.angle_gamma   90.00
#
_symmetry.space_group_name_H-M   'P 1'
#
loop_
_entity.id
_entity.type
_entity.pdbx_description
1 polymer ?
#
loop_
_entity_poly.entity_id
_entity_poly.type
_entity_poly.pdbx_seq_one_letter_code
_entity_poly.pdbx_strand_id
1 'polypeptide(L)'
;MTTEPSASTTSSNAQERPPPRTLRRHDRIVTSDEEMKEFNKGYYSKAQSQYLDPCQAQTKASMKCMDDNGFDKKKCTRFFKDYSDCKKKWLETLREDRRKKNMGIMDEDEAKKDTAST
;
A
#
# COMPACT_ATOMS: atom_id res chain seq x y z
N MET A 1 29.50 -23.19 -47.96
CA MET A 1 30.18 -22.83 -46.69
C MET A 1 31.30 -21.90 -47.12
N THR A 2 31.24 -20.57 -47.00
CA THR A 2 31.05 -19.75 -45.79
C THR A 2 30.64 -18.31 -46.18
N THR A 3 29.59 -17.80 -45.53
CA THR A 3 29.29 -16.41 -45.11
C THR A 3 30.02 -15.19 -45.73
N GLU A 4 29.25 -14.27 -46.30
CA GLU A 4 29.44 -12.81 -46.17
C GLU A 4 28.83 -12.33 -44.83
N PRO A 5 29.25 -11.19 -44.24
CA PRO A 5 28.70 -9.86 -44.59
C PRO A 5 29.76 -8.75 -44.62
N SER A 6 29.70 -7.79 -45.55
CA SER A 6 28.81 -6.63 -45.69
C SER A 6 29.22 -5.40 -44.88
N ALA A 7 29.30 -4.28 -45.61
CA ALA A 7 30.09 -3.10 -45.35
C ALA A 7 29.50 -2.17 -44.28
N SER A 8 30.42 -1.45 -43.61
CA SER A 8 30.13 -0.19 -42.95
C SER A 8 30.03 0.93 -44.00
N THR A 9 29.06 1.83 -43.87
CA THR A 9 29.28 3.30 -43.81
C THR A 9 27.96 4.01 -43.49
N THR A 10 28.08 4.92 -42.55
CA THR A 10 27.14 5.90 -41.99
C THR A 10 26.54 6.89 -43.00
N SER A 11 25.27 7.25 -42.83
CA SER A 11 24.84 8.66 -42.90
C SER A 11 23.49 8.91 -42.25
N SER A 12 23.52 9.83 -41.28
CA SER A 12 22.46 10.67 -40.72
C SER A 12 21.37 11.09 -41.72
N ASN A 13 20.12 11.23 -41.25
CA ASN A 13 19.49 12.53 -40.92
C ASN A 13 17.96 12.40 -40.70
N ALA A 14 17.45 13.22 -39.77
CA ALA A 14 16.06 13.64 -39.57
C ALA A 14 14.98 12.56 -39.39
N GLN A 15 14.74 12.13 -38.16
CA GLN A 15 13.44 11.55 -37.77
C GLN A 15 12.73 12.49 -36.79
N GLU A 16 11.47 12.79 -37.16
CA GLU A 16 10.50 13.68 -36.55
C GLU A 16 10.62 13.92 -35.04
N ARG A 17 10.49 15.20 -34.65
CA ARG A 17 10.09 15.56 -33.28
C ARG A 17 8.74 14.88 -32.97
N PRO A 18 8.62 14.10 -31.88
CA PRO A 18 7.37 13.42 -31.56
C PRO A 18 6.25 14.45 -31.35
N PRO A 19 5.01 14.14 -31.77
CA PRO A 19 3.89 15.05 -31.60
C PRO A 19 3.69 15.39 -30.11
N PRO A 20 3.23 16.60 -29.77
CA PRO A 20 2.96 16.96 -28.39
C PRO A 20 1.98 15.94 -27.81
N ARG A 21 2.37 15.25 -26.73
CA ARG A 21 1.47 14.35 -26.02
C ARG A 21 0.25 15.15 -25.59
N THR A 22 -0.93 14.70 -25.99
CA THR A 22 -2.17 15.17 -25.37
C THR A 22 -2.10 14.76 -23.90
N LEU A 23 -2.03 15.75 -23.00
CA LEU A 23 -2.03 15.49 -21.56
C LEU A 23 -3.27 14.66 -21.23
N ARG A 24 -3.08 13.49 -20.60
CA ARG A 24 -4.23 12.68 -20.16
C ARG A 24 -4.94 13.48 -19.07
N ARG A 25 -6.25 13.27 -18.92
CA ARG A 25 -7.08 13.95 -17.92
C ARG A 25 -6.54 13.87 -16.48
N HIS A 26 -5.72 12.85 -16.21
CA HIS A 26 -5.07 12.60 -14.93
C HIS A 26 -3.80 13.43 -14.69
N ASP A 27 -3.24 14.07 -15.72
CA ASP A 27 -2.05 14.91 -15.64
C ASP A 27 -2.39 16.38 -15.29
N ARG A 28 -3.68 16.70 -15.14
CA ARG A 28 -4.18 18.05 -14.82
C ARG A 28 -4.74 18.12 -13.40
N ILE A 29 -4.16 17.36 -12.47
CA ILE A 29 -4.44 17.51 -11.04
C ILE A 29 -3.55 18.66 -10.54
N VAL A 30 -4.08 19.88 -10.57
CA VAL A 30 -3.49 21.05 -9.90
C VAL A 30 -4.11 21.12 -8.51
N THR A 31 -3.70 20.22 -7.62
CA THR A 31 -4.04 20.32 -6.19
C THR A 31 -3.07 21.31 -5.55
N SER A 32 -3.60 22.40 -4.99
CA SER A 32 -2.79 23.36 -4.24
C SER A 32 -2.21 22.73 -2.97
N ASP A 33 -1.12 23.31 -2.45
CA ASP A 33 -0.47 22.80 -1.23
C ASP A 33 -1.40 22.79 -0.01
N GLU A 34 -2.33 23.74 0.05
CA GLU A 34 -3.35 23.83 1.11
C GLU A 34 -4.43 22.73 0.97
N GLU A 35 -4.85 22.41 -0.25
CA GLU A 35 -5.80 21.30 -0.49
C GLU A 35 -5.17 19.94 -0.18
N MET A 36 -3.89 19.76 -0.51
CA MET A 36 -3.14 18.57 -0.13
C MET A 36 -3.00 18.45 1.38
N LYS A 37 -2.76 19.56 2.09
CA LYS A 37 -2.64 19.59 3.54
C LYS A 37 -3.96 19.23 4.25
N GLU A 38 -5.09 19.72 3.75
CA GLU A 38 -6.40 19.39 4.32
C GLU A 38 -6.80 17.93 4.05
N PHE A 39 -6.57 17.42 2.82
CA PHE A 39 -6.78 16.00 2.52
C PHE A 39 -5.90 15.11 3.41
N ASN A 40 -4.63 15.48 3.58
CA ASN A 40 -3.68 14.71 4.38
C ASN A 40 -4.01 14.78 5.88
N LYS A 41 -4.60 15.88 6.36
CA LYS A 41 -5.13 16.00 7.72
C LYS A 41 -6.29 15.02 7.94
N GLY A 42 -7.24 14.93 7.01
CA GLY A 42 -8.32 13.93 7.04
C GLY A 42 -7.81 12.50 6.97
N TYR A 43 -6.79 12.26 6.14
CA TYR A 43 -6.09 10.98 6.04
C TYR A 43 -5.47 10.62 7.39
N TYR A 44 -4.52 11.40 7.92
CA TYR A 44 -3.85 11.08 9.18
C TYR A 44 -4.76 11.08 10.42
N SER A 45 -5.83 11.89 10.44
CA SER A 45 -6.78 11.93 11.57
C SER A 45 -7.73 10.73 11.61
N LYS A 46 -8.06 10.13 10.47
CA LYS A 46 -8.86 8.89 10.40
C LYS A 46 -8.01 7.61 10.28
N ALA A 47 -6.68 7.75 10.11
CA ALA A 47 -5.82 6.68 9.59
C ALA A 47 -5.25 5.68 10.59
N GLN A 48 -5.36 5.85 11.91
CA GLN A 48 -4.63 4.90 12.77
C GLN A 48 -5.26 3.49 12.82
N SER A 49 -6.56 3.33 12.59
CA SER A 49 -7.23 2.02 12.68
C SER A 49 -7.89 1.52 11.40
N GLN A 50 -8.36 2.41 10.50
CA GLN A 50 -9.18 1.98 9.35
C GLN A 50 -8.38 1.54 8.12
N TYR A 51 -7.12 1.96 7.98
CA TYR A 51 -6.32 1.71 6.77
C TYR A 51 -4.92 1.12 7.03
N LEU A 52 -4.49 1.03 8.29
CA LEU A 52 -3.22 0.40 8.64
C LEU A 52 -3.40 -1.09 8.86
N ASP A 53 -2.60 -1.90 8.19
CA ASP A 53 -2.55 -3.35 8.43
C ASP A 53 -2.06 -3.61 9.88
N PRO A 54 -2.91 -4.17 10.76
CA PRO A 54 -2.53 -4.45 12.14
C PRO A 54 -1.46 -5.54 12.26
N CYS A 55 -1.15 -6.26 11.18
CA CYS A 55 -0.17 -7.34 11.14
C CYS A 55 1.24 -6.91 10.71
N GLN A 56 1.49 -5.60 10.61
CA GLN A 56 2.78 -5.07 10.14
C GLN A 56 3.98 -5.54 11.00
N ALA A 57 3.80 -5.73 12.30
CA ALA A 57 4.86 -6.19 13.20
C ALA A 57 5.31 -7.63 12.88
N GLN A 58 4.35 -8.49 12.59
CA GLN A 58 4.53 -9.90 12.26
C GLN A 58 5.16 -10.04 10.87
N THR A 59 4.75 -9.19 9.92
CA THR A 59 5.41 -9.07 8.61
C THR A 59 6.89 -8.73 8.79
N LYS A 60 7.21 -7.69 9.56
CA LYS A 60 8.61 -7.29 9.86
C LYS A 60 9.40 -8.42 10.53
N ALA A 61 8.79 -9.13 11.48
CA ALA A 61 9.43 -10.26 12.16
C ALA A 61 9.73 -11.43 11.20
N SER A 62 8.80 -11.76 10.30
CA SER A 62 8.99 -12.83 9.32
C SER A 62 10.07 -12.49 8.29
N MET A 63 10.14 -11.22 7.86
CA MET A 63 11.20 -10.73 6.97
C MET A 63 12.56 -10.77 7.66
N LYS A 64 12.64 -10.32 8.92
CA LYS A 64 13.88 -10.39 9.70
C LYS A 64 14.40 -11.83 9.80
N CYS A 65 13.52 -12.80 10.07
CA CYS A 65 13.92 -14.20 10.08
C CYS A 65 14.46 -14.67 8.72
N MET A 66 13.85 -14.24 7.61
CA MET A 66 14.32 -14.59 6.27
C MET A 66 15.70 -13.99 5.99
N ASP A 67 15.93 -12.74 6.38
CA ASP A 67 17.21 -12.06 6.21
C ASP A 67 18.33 -12.78 6.99
N ASP A 68 18.05 -13.19 8.23
CA ASP A 68 19.02 -13.87 9.10
C ASP A 68 19.32 -15.33 8.66
N ASN A 69 18.41 -15.97 7.91
CA ASN A 69 18.48 -17.39 7.56
C ASN A 69 18.73 -17.66 6.06
N GLY A 70 19.10 -16.64 5.29
CA GLY A 70 19.35 -16.78 3.85
C GLY A 70 18.09 -17.15 3.06
N PHE A 71 16.94 -16.58 3.44
CA PHE A 71 15.63 -16.78 2.81
C PHE A 71 15.08 -18.23 2.88
N ASP A 72 15.58 -19.05 3.81
CA ASP A 72 15.04 -20.39 4.05
C ASP A 72 13.69 -20.33 4.78
N LYS A 73 12.61 -20.52 4.02
CA LYS A 73 11.24 -20.47 4.52
C LYS A 73 10.93 -21.52 5.59
N LYS A 74 11.62 -22.67 5.58
CA LYS A 74 11.32 -23.77 6.52
C LYS A 74 11.67 -23.38 7.95
N LYS A 75 12.76 -22.63 8.12
CA LYS A 75 13.23 -22.13 9.43
C LYS A 75 12.32 -21.07 10.01
N CYS A 76 11.62 -20.31 9.17
CA CYS A 76 10.76 -19.19 9.57
C CYS A 76 9.26 -19.52 9.65
N THR A 77 8.88 -20.80 9.58
CA THR A 77 7.48 -21.27 9.59
C THR A 77 6.65 -20.74 10.76
N ARG A 78 7.26 -20.58 11.94
CA ARG A 78 6.60 -19.98 13.11
C ARG A 78 6.16 -18.54 12.87
N PHE A 79 7.03 -17.70 12.30
CA PHE A 79 6.71 -16.31 12.00
C PHE A 79 5.63 -16.17 10.93
N PHE A 80 5.62 -17.06 9.93
CA PHE A 80 4.55 -17.09 8.93
C PHE A 80 3.21 -17.54 9.50
N LYS A 81 3.22 -18.45 10.49
CA LYS A 81 2.02 -18.85 11.22
C LYS A 81 1.47 -17.67 12.03
N ASP A 82 2.33 -16.95 12.74
CA ASP A 82 1.94 -15.77 13.52
C ASP A 82 1.32 -14.68 12.64
N TYR A 83 1.90 -14.41 11.46
CA TYR A 83 1.30 -13.50 10.47
C TYR A 83 -0.06 -14.00 9.94
N SER A 84 -0.15 -15.30 9.62
CA SER A 84 -1.40 -15.90 9.13
C SER A 84 -2.52 -15.81 10.16
N ASP A 85 -2.20 -16.06 11.44
CA ASP A 85 -3.17 -16.01 12.53
C ASP A 85 -3.58 -14.56 12.85
N CYS A 86 -2.65 -13.60 12.76
CA CYS A 86 -2.98 -12.18 12.81
C CYS A 86 -3.96 -11.79 11.70
N LYS A 87 -3.67 -12.15 10.45
CA LYS A 87 -4.52 -11.82 9.29
C LYS A 87 -5.91 -12.43 9.41
N LYS A 88 -6.02 -13.67 9.93
CA LYS A 88 -7.32 -14.29 10.21
C LYS A 88 -8.13 -13.50 11.23
N LYS A 89 -7.50 -13.11 12.35
CA LYS A 89 -8.17 -12.30 13.39
C LYS A 89 -8.66 -10.98 12.81
N TRP A 90 -7.82 -10.28 12.04
CA TRP A 90 -8.20 -9.02 11.41
C TRP A 90 -9.38 -9.16 10.43
N LEU A 91 -9.39 -10.23 9.62
CA LEU A 91 -10.54 -10.49 8.74
C LEU A 91 -11.81 -10.80 9.53
N GLU A 92 -11.68 -11.44 10.70
CA GLU A 92 -12.82 -11.71 11.57
C GLU A 92 -13.35 -10.44 12.23
N THR A 93 -12.47 -9.57 12.74
CA THR A 93 -12.91 -8.26 13.28
C THR A 93 -13.63 -7.45 12.20
N LEU A 94 -13.15 -7.45 10.95
CA LEU A 94 -13.84 -6.78 9.84
C LEU A 94 -15.20 -7.42 9.50
N ARG A 95 -15.37 -8.74 9.67
CA ARG A 95 -16.68 -9.39 9.54
C ARG A 95 -17.60 -9.01 10.69
N GLU A 96 -17.08 -8.98 11.91
CA GLU A 96 -17.80 -8.59 13.11
C GLU A 96 -18.24 -7.13 13.04
N ASP A 97 -17.37 -6.21 12.67
CA ASP A 97 -17.70 -4.79 12.50
C ASP A 97 -18.80 -4.59 11.46
N ARG A 98 -18.75 -5.33 10.34
CA ARG A 98 -19.84 -5.31 9.35
C ARG A 98 -21.15 -5.87 9.91
N ARG A 99 -21.08 -6.94 10.70
CA ARG A 99 -22.25 -7.55 11.35
C ARG A 99 -22.87 -6.60 12.37
N LYS A 100 -22.05 -5.99 13.24
CA LYS A 100 -22.46 -4.99 14.24
C LYS A 100 -23.11 -3.79 13.57
N LYS A 101 -22.48 -3.23 12.53
CA LYS A 101 -23.05 -2.13 11.72
C LYS A 101 -24.40 -2.52 11.11
N ASN A 102 -24.52 -3.73 10.56
CA ASN A 102 -25.78 -4.22 10.01
C ASN A 102 -26.87 -4.48 11.07
N MET A 103 -26.48 -4.80 12.30
CA MET A 103 -27.38 -5.00 13.45
C MET A 103 -27.68 -3.71 14.22
N GLY A 104 -27.14 -2.56 13.80
CA GLY A 104 -27.34 -1.28 14.49
C GLY A 104 -26.68 -1.20 15.87
N ILE A 105 -25.76 -2.12 16.18
CA ILE A 105 -24.98 -2.11 17.43
C ILE A 105 -23.81 -1.15 17.20
N MET A 106 -23.98 0.09 17.65
CA MET A 106 -22.88 1.05 17.81
C MET A 106 -22.21 0.75 19.15
N ASP A 107 -20.89 0.55 19.18
CA ASP A 107 -20.15 0.27 20.41
C ASP A 107 -20.32 1.44 21.41
N GLU A 108 -20.81 1.13 22.62
CA GLU A 108 -21.06 2.08 23.73
C GLU A 108 -19.78 2.77 24.26
N ASP A 109 -18.60 2.43 23.74
CA ASP A 109 -17.31 2.98 24.18
C ASP A 109 -16.95 4.36 23.57
N GLU A 110 -17.70 4.90 22.59
CA GLU A 110 -17.58 6.32 22.22
C GLU A 110 -18.27 7.26 23.23
N ALA A 111 -19.11 6.75 24.14
CA ALA A 111 -19.85 7.57 25.10
C ALA A 111 -19.00 8.15 26.24
N LYS A 112 -17.69 7.83 26.33
CA LYS A 112 -16.84 8.23 27.47
C LYS A 112 -15.64 9.12 27.12
N LYS A 113 -15.45 9.52 25.86
CA LYS A 113 -14.36 10.45 25.48
C LYS A 113 -14.75 11.93 25.52
N ASP A 114 -16.05 12.24 25.57
CA ASP A 114 -16.54 13.62 25.55
C ASP A 114 -16.69 14.26 26.94
N THR A 115 -16.38 13.55 28.03
CA THR A 115 -16.54 14.08 29.41
C THR A 115 -15.21 14.34 30.14
N ALA A 116 -14.08 14.24 29.44
CA ALA A 116 -12.76 14.60 29.98
C ALA A 116 -12.04 15.64 29.11
N SER A 117 -12.72 16.75 28.83
CA SER A 117 -12.07 18.05 28.65
C SER A 117 -12.95 19.07 29.37
N THR A 118 -12.49 19.43 30.56
CA THR A 118 -12.93 20.59 31.33
C THR A 118 -12.98 21.85 30.46
#